data_AF-A0AAW0NNP9-F1
#
_entry.id   AF-A0AAW0NNP9-F1
#
_cell.length_a   1.000
_cell.length_b   1.000
_cell.length_c   1.000
_cell.angle_alpha   90.00
_cell.angle_beta   90.00
_cell.angle_gamma   90.00
#
_symmetry.space_group_name_H-M   'P 1'
#
loop_
_entity.id
_entity.type
_entity.pdbx_description
1 polymer ?
#
loop_
_entity_poly.entity_id
_entity_poly.type
_entity_poly.pdbx_seq_one_letter_code
_entity_poly.pdbx_strand_id
1 'polypeptide(L)'
;MYTLLDSCLDRIDIFTFLNHVEDGLKDHYDIKMLTFLMLARLSSLCPSAVLQRLDRLVEPLRATCTTKELAAIFDSIQRDSSSANMESMDTS
;
A
#
# COMPACT_ATOMS: atom_id res chain seq x y z
N MET A 1 7.23 -4.33 15.21
CA MET A 1 6.13 -5.12 14.63
C MET A 1 6.58 -6.23 13.66
N TYR A 2 7.75 -6.12 12.98
CA TYR A 2 8.29 -7.23 12.18
C TYR A 2 8.67 -8.46 13.00
N THR A 3 9.34 -8.27 14.15
CA THR A 3 9.67 -9.34 15.09
C THR A 3 8.45 -10.12 15.61
N LEU A 4 7.31 -9.46 15.77
CA LEU A 4 6.09 -10.11 16.23
C LEU A 4 5.51 -11.05 15.17
N LEU A 5 5.52 -10.62 13.90
CA LEU A 5 5.10 -11.44 12.76
C LEU A 5 6.12 -12.51 12.38
N ASP A 6 7.40 -12.32 12.71
CA ASP A 6 8.46 -13.28 12.38
C ASP A 6 8.66 -14.36 13.46
N SER A 7 8.40 -14.03 14.74
CA SER A 7 8.73 -14.92 15.87
C SER A 7 7.52 -15.43 16.65
N CYS A 8 6.34 -14.83 16.48
CA CYS A 8 5.17 -15.15 17.30
C CYS A 8 3.89 -15.39 16.50
N LEU A 9 3.97 -15.54 15.18
CA LEU A 9 2.78 -15.66 14.31
C LEU A 9 1.90 -16.87 14.67
N ASP A 10 2.51 -17.96 15.09
CA ASP A 10 1.87 -19.19 15.56
C ASP A 10 1.01 -19.01 16.82
N ARG A 11 1.22 -17.90 17.55
CA ARG A 11 0.49 -17.57 18.79
C ARG A 11 -0.59 -16.51 18.58
N ILE A 12 -0.82 -16.09 17.34
CA ILE A 12 -1.73 -14.99 17.00
C ILE A 12 -2.94 -15.57 16.26
N ASP A 13 -4.14 -15.18 16.71
CA ASP A 13 -5.32 -15.33 15.87
C ASP A 13 -5.21 -14.33 14.70
N ILE A 14 -4.89 -14.88 13.53
CA ILE A 14 -4.63 -14.10 12.32
C ILE A 14 -5.84 -13.27 11.90
N PHE A 15 -7.06 -13.75 12.11
CA PHE A 15 -8.27 -13.06 11.66
C PHE A 15 -8.63 -11.91 12.60
N THR A 16 -8.41 -12.08 13.90
CA THR A 16 -8.52 -11.01 14.88
C THR A 16 -7.47 -9.94 14.63
N PHE A 17 -6.23 -10.34 14.36
CA PHE A 17 -5.16 -9.41 14.02
C PHE A 17 -5.44 -8.63 12.73
N LEU A 18 -5.95 -9.30 11.70
CA LEU A 18 -6.35 -8.66 10.44
C LEU A 18 -7.47 -7.63 10.64
N ASN A 19 -8.40 -7.82 11.58
CA ASN A 19 -9.39 -6.78 11.89
C ASN A 19 -8.70 -5.49 12.38
N HIS A 20 -7.70 -5.60 13.26
CA HIS A 20 -6.94 -4.44 13.74
C HIS A 20 -6.10 -3.79 12.64
N VAL A 21 -5.54 -4.60 11.73
CA VAL A 21 -4.86 -4.08 10.53
C VAL A 21 -5.86 -3.33 9.64
N GLU A 22 -7.04 -3.87 9.39
CA GLU A 22 -8.08 -3.17 8.62
C GLU A 22 -8.45 -1.80 9.23
N ASP A 23 -8.56 -1.72 10.56
CA ASP A 23 -8.86 -0.47 11.26
C ASP A 23 -7.68 0.52 11.20
N GLY A 24 -6.45 0.04 11.40
CA GLY A 24 -5.24 0.86 11.34
C GLY A 24 -5.01 1.54 9.98
N LEU A 25 -5.50 0.94 8.88
CA LEU A 25 -5.44 1.55 7.54
C LEU A 25 -6.27 2.83 7.41
N LYS A 26 -7.22 3.05 8.32
CA LYS A 26 -8.12 4.21 8.34
C LYS A 26 -7.66 5.28 9.33
N ASP A 27 -6.60 5.04 10.08
CA ASP A 27 -6.10 5.92 11.14
C ASP A 27 -5.22 7.07 10.59
N HIS A 28 -4.62 7.85 11.49
CA HIS A 28 -3.63 8.88 11.24
C HIS A 28 -2.40 8.32 10.55
N TYR A 29 -1.65 9.21 9.89
CA TYR A 29 -0.58 8.86 8.96
C TYR A 29 0.43 7.85 9.52
N ASP A 30 0.90 8.04 10.75
CA ASP A 30 1.94 7.20 11.36
C ASP A 30 1.44 5.77 11.60
N ILE A 31 0.23 5.63 12.17
CA ILE A 31 -0.41 4.33 12.39
C ILE A 31 -0.72 3.66 11.05
N LYS A 32 -1.25 4.42 10.10
CA LYS A 32 -1.56 3.94 8.75
C LYS A 32 -0.33 3.39 8.04
N MET A 33 0.79 4.10 8.10
CA MET A 33 2.05 3.66 7.50
C MET A 33 2.61 2.39 8.15
N LEU A 34 2.60 2.32 9.49
CA LEU A 34 2.96 1.09 10.20
C LEU A 34 2.08 -0.09 9.77
N THR A 35 0.78 0.16 9.65
CA THR A 35 -0.22 -0.85 9.28
C THR A 35 -0.01 -1.35 7.85
N PHE A 36 0.36 -0.49 6.91
CA PHE A 36 0.73 -0.92 5.56
C PHE A 36 1.94 -1.84 5.53
N LEU A 37 2.98 -1.55 6.31
CA LEU A 37 4.16 -2.41 6.41
C LEU A 37 3.80 -3.79 6.98
N MET A 38 2.92 -3.83 7.97
CA MET A 38 2.42 -5.07 8.56
C MET A 38 1.59 -5.87 7.56
N LEU A 39 0.69 -5.22 6.81
CA LEU A 39 -0.11 -5.86 5.77
C LEU A 39 0.77 -6.44 4.65
N ALA A 40 1.80 -5.71 4.23
CA ALA A 40 2.77 -6.19 3.24
C ALA A 40 3.57 -7.40 3.73
N ARG A 41 3.88 -7.48 5.04
CA ARG A 41 4.51 -8.67 5.61
C ARG A 41 3.52 -9.84 5.67
N LEU A 42 2.28 -9.59 6.08
CA LEU A 42 1.21 -10.58 6.17
C LEU A 42 0.85 -11.20 4.81
N SER A 43 0.91 -10.44 3.71
CA SER A 43 0.66 -10.99 2.37
C SER A 43 1.70 -12.05 1.97
N SER A 44 2.92 -11.96 2.51
CA SER A 44 3.98 -12.95 2.30
C SER A 44 3.85 -14.15 3.24
N LEU A 45 3.43 -13.93 4.49
CA LEU A 45 3.38 -14.97 5.53
C LEU A 45 2.07 -15.77 5.52
N CYS A 46 0.94 -15.10 5.24
CA CYS A 46 -0.41 -15.66 5.31
C CYS A 46 -1.27 -15.20 4.11
N PRO A 47 -0.85 -15.48 2.87
CA PRO A 47 -1.51 -14.97 1.67
C PRO A 47 -3.00 -15.32 1.60
N SER A 48 -3.38 -16.54 1.99
CA SER A 48 -4.78 -16.98 1.99
C SER A 48 -5.66 -16.19 2.95
N ALA A 49 -5.16 -15.88 4.15
CA ALA A 49 -5.90 -15.10 5.14
C ALA A 49 -6.09 -13.64 4.68
N VAL A 50 -5.05 -13.05 4.08
CA VAL A 50 -5.15 -11.71 3.48
C VAL A 50 -6.12 -11.69 2.31
N LEU A 51 -6.08 -12.69 1.44
CA LEU A 51 -6.99 -12.79 0.29
C LEU A 51 -8.46 -12.87 0.72
N GLN A 52 -8.78 -13.58 1.81
CA GLN A 52 -10.13 -13.64 2.36
C GLN A 52 -10.64 -12.28 2.88
N ARG A 53 -9.75 -11.31 3.14
CA ARG A 53 -10.09 -9.96 3.58
C ARG A 53 -10.03 -8.92 2.46
N LEU A 54 -9.72 -9.33 1.22
CA LEU A 54 -9.43 -8.41 0.12
C LEU A 54 -10.54 -7.39 -0.13
N ASP A 55 -11.80 -7.80 -0.07
CA ASP A 55 -12.96 -6.91 -0.28
C ASP A 55 -12.99 -5.72 0.69
N ARG A 56 -12.47 -5.91 1.92
CA ARG A 56 -12.39 -4.87 2.95
C ARG A 56 -11.13 -4.03 2.84
N LEU A 57 -10.06 -4.61 2.31
CA LEU A 57 -8.75 -3.96 2.13
C LEU A 57 -8.69 -3.12 0.85
N VAL A 58 -9.51 -3.42 -0.17
CA VAL A 58 -9.39 -2.80 -1.49
C VAL A 58 -9.64 -1.29 -1.44
N GLU A 59 -10.62 -0.84 -0.66
CA GLU A 59 -10.96 0.58 -0.55
C GLU A 59 -9.86 1.41 0.13
N PRO A 60 -9.35 1.04 1.33
CA PRO A 60 -8.25 1.80 1.94
C PRO A 60 -6.96 1.77 1.11
N LEU A 61 -6.67 0.66 0.41
CA LEU A 61 -5.54 0.57 -0.52
C LEU A 61 -5.73 1.51 -1.71
N ARG A 62 -6.91 1.49 -2.35
CA ARG A 62 -7.24 2.37 -3.47
C ARG A 62 -7.13 3.83 -3.07
N ALA A 63 -7.75 4.21 -1.96
CA ALA A 63 -7.74 5.59 -1.47
C ALA A 63 -6.31 6.12 -1.30
N THR A 64 -5.41 5.27 -0.78
CA THR A 64 -4.00 5.60 -0.61
C THR A 64 -3.30 5.76 -1.95
N CYS A 65 -3.48 4.82 -2.89
CA CYS A 65 -2.89 4.90 -4.22
C CYS A 65 -3.40 6.09 -5.05
N THR A 66 -4.64 6.53 -4.82
CA THR A 66 -5.25 7.68 -5.50
C THR A 66 -5.05 9.00 -4.77
N THR A 67 -4.20 9.04 -3.74
CA THR A 67 -3.89 10.29 -3.04
C THR A 67 -3.35 11.31 -4.04
N LYS A 68 -3.87 12.54 -3.99
CA LYS A 68 -3.55 13.60 -4.97
C LYS A 68 -2.05 13.82 -5.17
N GLU A 69 -1.24 13.61 -4.14
CA GLU A 69 0.21 13.72 -4.19
C GLU A 69 0.84 12.66 -5.10
N LEU A 70 0.42 11.39 -4.99
CA LEU A 70 0.87 10.32 -5.88
C LEU A 70 0.35 10.49 -7.31
N ALA A 71 -0.90 10.93 -7.46
CA ALA A 71 -1.47 11.24 -8.77
C ALA A 71 -0.72 12.40 -9.44
N ALA A 72 -0.38 13.46 -8.69
CA ALA A 72 0.40 14.58 -9.19
C ALA A 72 1.84 14.18 -9.57
N ILE A 73 2.47 13.30 -8.79
CA ILE A 73 3.79 12.74 -9.15
C ILE A 73 3.69 11.97 -10.46
N PHE A 74 2.69 11.09 -10.61
CA PHE A 74 2.50 10.33 -11.85
C PHE A 74 2.24 11.24 -13.07
N ASP A 75 1.39 12.25 -12.92
CA ASP A 75 1.13 13.25 -13.95
C ASP A 75 2.38 14.06 -14.31
N SER A 76 3.22 14.41 -13.34
CA SER A 76 4.49 15.11 -13.58
C SER A 76 5.47 14.24 -14.37
N ILE A 77 5.61 12.95 -14.03
CA ILE A 77 6.44 11.99 -14.77
C ILE A 77 5.95 11.84 -16.22
N GLN A 78 4.63 11.76 -16.42
CA GLN A 78 4.05 11.62 -17.75
C GLN A 78 4.20 12.91 -18.58
N ARG A 79 4.10 14.09 -17.94
CA ARG A 79 4.33 15.39 -18.60
C ARG A 79 5.78 15.54 -19.03
N ASP A 80 6.74 15.23 -18.16
CA ASP A 80 8.18 15.33 -18.47
C ASP A 80 8.58 14.39 -19.61
N SER A 81 7.98 13.20 -19.67
CA SER A 81 8.18 12.23 -20.77
C SER A 81 7.64 12.73 -22.11
N SER A 82 6.60 13.57 -22.09
CA SER A 82 5.97 14.12 -23.30
C SER A 82 6.72 15.34 -23.83
N SER A 83 7.30 16.15 -22.95
CA SER A 83 8.09 17.34 -23.30
C SER A 83 9.42 17.00 -23.97
N ALA A 84 10.11 15.93 -23.53
CA ALA A 84 11.37 15.48 -24.13
C ALA A 84 11.22 15.04 -25.60
N ASN A 85 10.02 14.62 -26.02
CA ASN A 85 9.77 14.19 -27.39
C ASN A 85 9.66 15.37 -28.37
N MET A 86 9.24 16.55 -27.92
CA MET A 86 9.06 17.75 -28.76
C MET A 86 10.40 18.43 -29.07
N GLU A 87 11.32 18.51 -28.11
CA GLU A 87 12.66 19.11 -28.30
C GLU A 87 13.54 18.30 -29.28
N SER A 88 13.26 17.01 -29.47
CA SER A 88 13.99 16.17 -30.44
C SER A 88 13.61 16.45 -31.91
N MET A 89 12.45 17.07 -32.15
CA MET A 89 11.92 17.29 -33.51
C MET A 89 12.37 18.63 -34.12
N ASP A 90 12.85 19.56 -33.30
CA ASP A 90 13.32 20.89 -33.73
C ASP A 90 14.83 20.95 -34.03
N THR A 91 15.56 19.82 -33.97
CA THR A 91 17.02 19.76 -34.17
C THR A 91 17.46 19.06 -35.46
N SER A 92 16.56 18.87 -36.44
CA SER A 92 16.87 18.28 -37.76
C SER A 92 16.53 19.20 -38.93
#